data_AF-A0A5N9GF89-F1
#
_entry.id   AF-A0A5N9GF89-F1
#
_cell.length_a   1.000
_cell.length_b   1.000
_cell.length_c   1.000
_cell.angle_alpha   90.00
_cell.angle_beta   90.00
_cell.angle_gamma   90.00
#
_symmetry.space_group_name_H-M   'P 1'
#
loop_
_entity.id
_entity.type
_entity.pdbx_description
1 polymer ?
#
loop_
_entity_poly.entity_id
_entity_poly.type
_entity_poly.pdbx_seq_one_letter_code
_entity_poly.pdbx_strand_id
1 'polypeptide(L)'
;MLDTLILTPGTPEIGAETLKPEIRVIESEETYGKVAVEPLPRGFGLTIGNPLRRILLSSTNGSAITWVKIDEIVHEYAAVPGVKEEVMELLLNVKRIRIRSQSERAGKMRLDVTGEGRVCAGDIATSSDFEIVNPELHLATLDSDSSHLSIEFNVEQGVGYQPATQADGTSNPPVGVLPVDAVFSPVRKVNYNVERTRVGQVTDYERLIMEVWTDGTIRAVEAIQLAAENLVNHFFLFSNLNRVAEEGLERVPLVVSPEIYQTPIEKLELSPRTLNCLKRSHISKVGEVLEMSDDELLKIRNFGEKSLVELKEKLAEHGVTDLGDFAAGSVPDISPEDLGELMGDEQEEFDSPADAPGMFIEETEEDAADGDDNDYQSDEDEE
;
A
#
# COMPACT_ATOMS: atom_id res chain seq x y z
N MET A 1 1.55 -63.35 -15.54
CA MET A 1 2.56 -62.74 -14.64
C MET A 1 2.24 -61.27 -14.57
N LEU A 2 1.58 -60.85 -13.50
CA LEU A 2 1.29 -59.45 -13.17
C LEU A 2 2.08 -59.17 -11.89
N ASP A 3 3.20 -58.48 -12.03
CA ASP A 3 4.06 -58.13 -10.89
C ASP A 3 3.35 -57.08 -10.03
N THR A 4 3.03 -57.50 -8.82
CA THR A 4 2.42 -56.67 -7.78
C THR A 4 3.55 -55.85 -7.16
N LEU A 5 3.63 -54.56 -7.48
CA LEU A 5 4.53 -53.61 -6.82
C LEU A 5 4.06 -53.40 -5.37
N ILE A 6 4.67 -54.14 -4.44
CA ILE A 6 4.52 -53.90 -3.00
C ILE A 6 5.38 -52.67 -2.67
N LEU A 7 4.75 -51.50 -2.59
CA LEU A 7 5.34 -50.30 -1.99
C LEU A 7 5.66 -50.61 -0.53
N THR A 8 6.95 -50.63 -0.20
CA THR A 8 7.43 -50.76 1.18
C THR A 8 7.03 -49.49 1.93
N PRO A 9 6.34 -49.57 3.09
CA PRO A 9 6.02 -48.38 3.87
C PRO A 9 7.32 -47.76 4.37
N GLY A 10 7.61 -46.54 3.89
CA GLY A 10 8.74 -45.74 4.38
C GLY A 10 8.62 -45.53 5.88
N THR A 11 9.76 -45.63 6.57
CA THR A 11 9.89 -45.31 7.98
C THR A 11 9.37 -43.89 8.23
N PRO A 12 8.51 -43.65 9.24
CA PRO A 12 8.09 -42.29 9.56
C PRO A 12 9.32 -41.48 9.92
N GLU A 13 9.60 -40.42 9.15
CA GLU A 13 10.67 -39.49 9.46
C GLU A 13 10.44 -38.94 10.88
N ILE A 14 11.40 -39.27 11.75
CA ILE A 14 11.49 -38.80 13.11
C ILE A 14 11.49 -37.26 13.04
N GLY A 15 10.55 -36.64 13.76
CA GLY A 15 10.21 -35.23 13.65
C GLY A 15 11.40 -34.31 13.40
N ALA A 16 11.37 -33.65 12.24
CA ALA A 16 12.28 -32.56 11.95
C ALA A 16 12.13 -31.52 13.06
N GLU A 17 13.16 -31.35 13.89
CA GLU A 17 13.32 -30.11 14.65
C GLU A 17 13.21 -28.97 13.63
N THR A 18 12.15 -28.17 13.73
CA THR A 18 11.94 -27.02 12.85
C THR A 18 13.04 -26.02 13.13
N LEU A 19 14.17 -26.15 12.43
CA LEU A 19 15.27 -25.19 12.46
C LEU A 19 14.68 -23.82 12.11
N LYS A 20 14.84 -22.87 13.03
CA LYS A 20 14.34 -21.51 12.83
C LYS A 20 15.29 -20.81 11.84
N PRO A 21 14.78 -20.28 10.71
CA PRO A 21 15.61 -19.50 9.79
C PRO A 21 16.10 -18.24 10.49
N GLU A 22 17.38 -17.91 10.30
CA GLU A 22 18.00 -16.68 10.77
C GLU A 22 18.18 -15.71 9.59
N ILE A 23 17.94 -14.43 9.85
CA ILE A 23 18.22 -13.34 8.91
C ILE A 23 19.53 -12.68 9.33
N ARG A 24 20.47 -12.55 8.40
CA ARG A 24 21.77 -11.88 8.61
C ARG A 24 21.97 -10.79 7.57
N VAL A 25 22.24 -9.58 8.04
CA VAL A 25 22.66 -8.47 7.18
C VAL A 25 24.15 -8.64 6.90
N ILE A 26 24.51 -8.88 5.63
CA ILE A 26 25.90 -9.06 5.20
C ILE A 26 26.54 -7.70 4.98
N GLU A 27 25.87 -6.83 4.21
CA GLU A 27 26.32 -5.48 3.91
C GLU A 27 25.13 -4.52 4.06
N SER A 28 25.36 -3.37 4.70
CA SER A 28 24.39 -2.29 4.77
C SER A 28 25.13 -0.98 4.56
N GLU A 29 24.89 -0.40 3.40
CA GLU A 29 25.20 0.98 3.08
C GLU A 29 23.90 1.79 3.05
N GLU A 30 23.98 3.06 2.66
CA GLU A 30 22.81 3.93 2.55
C GLU A 30 21.94 3.58 1.35
N THR A 31 22.56 3.40 0.18
CA THR A 31 21.90 3.10 -1.10
C THR A 31 21.96 1.63 -1.49
N TYR A 32 22.67 0.79 -0.74
CA TYR A 32 22.83 -0.64 -1.01
C TYR A 32 22.66 -1.48 0.24
N GLY A 33 22.00 -2.63 0.10
CA GLY A 33 21.82 -3.59 1.18
C GLY A 33 21.88 -5.02 0.68
N LYS A 34 22.55 -5.87 1.46
CA LYS A 34 22.69 -7.31 1.20
C LYS A 34 22.29 -8.10 2.42
N VAL A 35 21.26 -8.93 2.29
CA VAL A 35 20.68 -9.74 3.36
C VAL A 35 20.72 -11.20 2.97
N ALA A 36 21.04 -12.08 3.91
CA ALA A 36 20.95 -13.52 3.73
C ALA A 36 19.99 -14.14 4.75
N VAL A 37 19.23 -15.15 4.29
CA VAL A 37 18.32 -15.94 5.13
C VAL A 37 18.70 -17.41 4.99
N GLU A 38 19.03 -18.04 6.12
CA GLU A 38 19.36 -19.46 6.19
C GLU A 38 19.10 -20.03 7.60
N PRO A 39 18.79 -21.33 7.76
CA PRO A 39 18.48 -22.29 6.70
C PRO A 39 17.00 -22.25 6.28
N LEU A 40 16.74 -22.31 4.97
CA LEU A 40 15.40 -22.42 4.40
C LEU A 40 15.15 -23.84 3.86
N PRO A 41 13.93 -24.40 4.00
CA PRO A 41 13.60 -25.66 3.35
C PRO A 41 13.72 -25.53 1.83
N ARG A 42 13.98 -26.65 1.15
CA ARG A 42 14.11 -26.68 -0.31
C ARG A 42 12.89 -26.06 -1.00
N GLY A 43 13.13 -25.17 -1.96
CA GLY A 43 12.11 -24.43 -2.70
C GLY A 43 11.66 -23.12 -2.04
N PHE A 44 11.87 -22.93 -0.74
CA PHE A 44 11.46 -21.69 -0.06
C PHE A 44 12.30 -20.47 -0.45
N GLY A 45 13.55 -20.65 -0.90
CA GLY A 45 14.37 -19.54 -1.37
C GLY A 45 13.70 -18.77 -2.52
N LEU A 46 13.14 -19.50 -3.50
CA LEU A 46 12.41 -18.92 -4.62
C LEU A 46 11.03 -18.37 -4.20
N THR A 47 10.32 -19.11 -3.34
CA THR A 47 8.99 -18.72 -2.83
C THR A 47 9.03 -17.43 -2.04
N ILE A 48 10.11 -17.15 -1.32
CA ILE A 48 10.30 -15.89 -0.57
C ILE A 48 10.95 -14.82 -1.44
N GLY A 49 12.01 -15.17 -2.19
CA GLY A 49 12.81 -14.22 -2.95
C GLY A 49 12.04 -13.54 -4.08
N ASN A 50 11.22 -14.29 -4.83
CA ASN A 50 10.51 -13.73 -5.98
C ASN A 50 9.38 -12.74 -5.57
N PRO A 51 8.49 -13.05 -4.61
CA PRO A 51 7.49 -12.08 -4.15
C PRO A 51 8.09 -10.83 -3.52
N LEU A 52 9.10 -10.96 -2.66
CA LEU A 52 9.78 -9.81 -2.06
C LEU A 52 10.40 -8.90 -3.13
N ARG A 53 11.06 -9.49 -4.14
CA ARG A 53 11.59 -8.72 -5.29
C ARG A 53 10.49 -7.94 -6.02
N ARG A 54 9.30 -8.53 -6.19
CA ARG A 54 8.17 -7.87 -6.84
C ARG A 54 7.68 -6.69 -6.02
N ILE A 55 7.40 -6.90 -4.73
CA ILE A 55 6.89 -5.86 -3.84
C ILE A 55 7.87 -4.70 -3.71
N LEU A 56 9.18 -4.99 -3.55
CA LEU A 56 10.22 -3.96 -3.49
C LEU A 56 10.19 -3.03 -4.71
N LEU A 57 9.92 -3.58 -5.91
CA LEU A 57 9.89 -2.81 -7.15
C LEU A 57 8.53 -2.13 -7.41
N SER A 58 7.42 -2.73 -6.97
CA SER A 58 6.07 -2.27 -7.32
C SER A 58 5.35 -1.46 -6.24
N SER A 59 5.61 -1.75 -4.97
CA SER A 59 4.69 -1.41 -3.87
C SER A 59 5.42 -0.79 -2.67
N THR A 60 6.62 -0.25 -2.90
CA THR A 60 7.32 0.56 -1.91
C THR A 60 6.81 1.99 -2.00
N ASN A 61 6.37 2.55 -0.88
CA ASN A 61 5.94 3.94 -0.79
C ASN A 61 7.14 4.87 -1.02
N GLY A 62 6.91 5.97 -1.74
CA GLY A 62 7.87 7.05 -1.84
C GLY A 62 7.23 8.36 -2.24
N SER A 63 8.05 9.39 -2.41
CA SER A 63 7.60 10.75 -2.69
C SER A 63 8.13 11.24 -4.02
N ALA A 64 7.26 11.88 -4.80
CA ALA A 64 7.61 12.40 -6.11
C ALA A 64 6.89 13.72 -6.39
N ILE A 65 7.44 14.47 -7.35
CA ILE A 65 6.84 15.72 -7.83
C ILE A 65 5.79 15.36 -8.89
N THR A 66 4.54 15.78 -8.68
CA THR A 66 3.41 15.48 -9.60
C THR A 66 3.16 16.60 -10.60
N TRP A 67 3.37 17.85 -10.20
CA TRP A 67 3.30 19.00 -11.08
C TRP A 67 4.25 20.11 -10.65
N VAL A 68 4.54 20.97 -11.60
CA VAL A 68 5.42 22.12 -11.45
C VAL A 68 4.72 23.35 -12.00
N LYS A 69 4.83 24.48 -11.33
CA LYS A 69 4.38 25.77 -11.83
C LYS A 69 5.57 26.71 -11.91
N ILE A 70 5.89 27.17 -13.11
CA ILE A 70 7.01 28.08 -13.37
C ILE A 70 6.41 29.45 -13.67
N ASP A 71 6.96 30.50 -13.05
CA ASP A 71 6.48 31.86 -13.31
C ASP A 71 6.64 32.25 -14.78
N GLU A 72 5.63 32.93 -15.33
CA GLU A 72 5.57 33.41 -16.73
C GLU A 72 5.53 32.32 -17.82
N ILE A 73 5.49 31.04 -17.45
CA ILE A 73 5.41 29.92 -18.40
C ILE A 73 4.01 29.30 -18.42
N VAL A 74 3.44 29.16 -19.62
CA VAL A 74 2.11 28.60 -19.83
C VAL A 74 2.16 27.14 -20.27
N HIS A 75 3.19 26.75 -21.02
CA HIS A 75 3.30 25.41 -21.63
C HIS A 75 4.74 24.90 -21.64
N GLU A 76 4.89 23.59 -21.77
CA GLU A 76 6.17 22.86 -21.70
C GLU A 76 7.16 23.15 -22.84
N TYR A 77 6.69 23.64 -23.99
CA TYR A 77 7.54 23.96 -25.16
C TYR A 77 8.14 25.37 -25.13
N ALA A 78 7.97 26.11 -24.04
CA ALA A 78 8.50 27.46 -23.93
C ALA A 78 9.97 27.45 -23.50
N ALA A 79 10.69 28.51 -23.83
CA ALA A 79 11.97 28.83 -23.20
C ALA A 79 11.72 29.68 -21.95
N VAL A 80 12.52 29.49 -20.91
CA VAL A 80 12.47 30.34 -19.71
C VAL A 80 13.39 31.54 -19.90
N PRO A 81 12.88 32.79 -19.87
CA PRO A 81 13.73 33.97 -20.06
C PRO A 81 14.88 34.03 -19.06
N GLY A 82 16.12 34.18 -19.55
CA GLY A 82 17.31 34.34 -18.70
C GLY A 82 17.85 33.04 -18.08
N VAL A 83 17.31 31.88 -18.49
CA VAL A 83 17.79 30.54 -18.15
C VAL A 83 18.30 29.86 -19.41
N LYS A 84 19.40 29.12 -19.29
CA LYS A 84 20.03 28.43 -20.43
C LYS A 84 19.24 27.21 -20.92
N GLU A 85 18.65 26.46 -20.00
CA GLU A 85 17.88 25.24 -20.26
C GLU A 85 16.44 25.55 -20.68
N GLU A 86 15.87 24.71 -21.56
CA GLU A 86 14.46 24.78 -21.96
C GLU A 86 13.55 24.18 -20.88
N VAL A 87 12.24 24.50 -20.90
CA VAL A 87 11.29 23.97 -19.91
C VAL A 87 11.25 22.44 -19.90
N MET A 88 11.30 21.78 -21.06
CA MET A 88 11.35 20.31 -21.14
C MET A 88 12.58 19.71 -20.44
N GLU A 89 13.75 20.34 -20.62
CA GLU A 89 14.98 19.89 -19.96
C GLU A 89 14.90 20.10 -18.45
N LEU A 90 14.33 21.24 -18.03
CA LEU A 90 14.05 21.52 -16.62
C LEU A 90 13.11 20.48 -16.00
N LEU A 91 12.01 20.14 -16.66
CA LEU A 91 11.06 19.12 -16.17
C LEU A 91 11.73 17.74 -16.03
N LEU A 92 12.63 17.37 -16.96
CA LEU A 92 13.42 16.14 -16.87
C LEU A 92 14.39 16.16 -15.68
N ASN A 93 15.03 17.30 -15.40
CA ASN A 93 15.89 17.47 -14.22
C ASN A 93 15.07 17.40 -12.92
N VAL A 94 13.88 18.01 -12.89
CA VAL A 94 12.96 17.97 -11.74
C VAL A 94 12.54 16.53 -11.42
N LYS A 95 12.27 15.69 -12.43
CA LYS A 95 11.97 14.25 -12.24
C LYS A 95 13.13 13.46 -11.59
N ARG A 96 14.35 14.00 -11.60
CA ARG A 96 15.53 13.39 -10.98
C ARG A 96 15.74 13.81 -9.52
N ILE A 97 14.96 14.75 -9.01
CA ILE A 97 14.97 15.13 -7.58
C ILE A 97 14.53 13.91 -6.76
N ARG A 98 15.19 13.71 -5.61
CA ARG A 98 14.88 12.65 -4.64
C ARG A 98 14.44 13.31 -3.35
N ILE A 99 13.21 13.00 -2.96
CA ILE A 99 12.56 13.62 -1.81
C ILE A 99 12.26 12.52 -0.80
N ARG A 100 12.70 12.73 0.43
CA ARG A 100 12.28 11.96 1.59
C ARG A 100 11.23 12.78 2.32
N SER A 101 10.03 12.24 2.44
CA SER A 101 8.96 12.85 3.21
C SER A 101 8.80 12.17 4.56
N GLN A 102 8.63 12.95 5.62
CA GLN A 102 8.33 12.44 6.97
C GLN A 102 6.82 12.33 7.23
N SER A 103 5.99 12.85 6.34
CA SER A 103 4.53 12.95 6.50
C SER A 103 3.80 12.42 5.28
N GLU A 104 2.70 11.71 5.49
CA GLU A 104 1.87 11.17 4.39
C GLU A 104 1.06 12.23 3.64
N ARG A 105 1.20 13.51 4.01
CA ARG A 105 0.46 14.61 3.39
C ARG A 105 1.17 15.12 2.15
N ALA A 106 0.36 15.47 1.14
CA ALA A 106 0.82 16.28 0.02
C ALA A 106 1.31 17.64 0.51
N GLY A 107 2.33 18.16 -0.15
CA GLY A 107 2.91 19.45 0.22
C GLY A 107 3.59 20.15 -0.94
N LYS A 108 3.99 21.38 -0.69
CA LYS A 108 4.54 22.28 -1.70
C LYS A 108 5.94 22.71 -1.32
N MET A 109 6.82 22.79 -2.31
CA MET A 109 8.17 23.35 -2.20
C MET A 109 8.29 24.51 -3.17
N ARG A 110 9.19 25.46 -2.88
CA ARG A 110 9.40 26.63 -3.74
C ARG A 110 10.88 26.86 -3.99
N LEU A 111 11.24 27.14 -5.22
CA LEU A 111 12.56 27.64 -5.61
C LEU A 111 12.40 29.10 -6.00
N ASP A 112 13.24 29.97 -5.46
CA ASP A 112 13.27 31.39 -5.77
C ASP A 112 14.73 31.84 -5.77
N VAL A 113 15.30 32.00 -6.97
CA VAL A 113 16.72 32.29 -7.16
C VAL A 113 16.89 33.48 -8.09
N THR A 114 17.78 34.39 -7.70
CA THR A 114 18.19 35.57 -8.47
C THR A 114 19.70 35.61 -8.63
N GLY A 115 20.17 36.09 -9.78
CA GLY A 115 21.60 36.26 -10.08
C GLY A 115 22.16 35.25 -11.08
N GLU A 116 23.36 35.52 -11.61
CA GLU A 116 24.04 34.61 -12.53
C GLU A 116 24.60 33.40 -11.77
N GLY A 117 24.39 32.18 -12.29
CA GLY A 117 24.94 30.98 -11.66
C GLY A 117 24.22 29.68 -11.94
N ARG A 118 24.72 28.60 -11.36
CA ARG A 118 24.07 27.27 -11.40
C ARG A 118 23.08 27.15 -10.26
N VAL A 119 21.89 26.66 -10.59
CA VAL A 119 20.81 26.37 -9.65
C VAL A 119 20.74 24.87 -9.42
N CYS A 120 20.87 24.46 -8.16
CA CYS A 120 20.86 23.06 -7.75
C CYS A 120 19.60 22.73 -6.94
N ALA A 121 19.31 21.45 -6.76
CA ALA A 121 18.17 21.01 -5.95
C ALA A 121 18.28 21.45 -4.48
N GLY A 122 19.50 21.66 -3.97
CA GLY A 122 19.74 22.21 -2.63
C GLY A 122 19.26 23.66 -2.44
N ASP A 123 19.01 24.41 -3.51
CA ASP A 123 18.52 25.80 -3.45
C ASP A 123 16.98 25.86 -3.26
N ILE A 124 16.30 24.72 -3.32
CA ILE A 124 14.85 24.64 -3.12
C ILE A 124 14.53 24.86 -1.65
N ALA A 125 13.63 25.81 -1.36
CA ALA A 125 13.07 26.00 -0.03
C ALA A 125 12.06 24.87 0.26
N THR A 126 12.43 24.00 1.19
CA THR A 126 11.58 22.91 1.69
C THR A 126 10.97 23.24 3.06
N SER A 127 9.81 22.64 3.36
CA SER A 127 9.27 22.63 4.72
C SER A 127 9.97 21.56 5.57
N SER A 128 9.71 21.53 6.88
CA SER A 128 10.23 20.50 7.79
C SER A 128 9.83 19.07 7.40
N ASP A 129 8.79 18.93 6.59
CA ASP A 129 8.21 17.64 6.24
C ASP A 129 8.95 16.97 5.07
N PHE A 130 9.75 17.73 4.31
CA PHE A 130 10.47 17.26 3.12
C PHE A 130 11.97 17.51 3.21
N GLU A 131 12.74 16.48 2.90
CA GLU A 131 14.19 16.50 2.80
C GLU A 131 14.61 16.13 1.37
N ILE A 132 15.47 16.94 0.76
CA ILE A 132 16.06 16.63 -0.56
C ILE A 132 17.33 15.82 -0.32
N VAL A 133 17.35 14.61 -0.87
CA VAL A 133 18.44 13.64 -0.65
C VAL A 133 19.63 13.90 -1.57
N ASN A 134 19.40 14.49 -2.74
CA ASN A 134 20.43 14.80 -3.75
C ASN A 134 20.55 16.31 -4.03
N PRO A 135 21.01 17.11 -3.05
CA PRO A 135 21.08 18.57 -3.16
C PRO A 135 22.01 19.07 -4.28
N GLU A 136 22.98 18.25 -4.69
CA GLU A 136 23.94 18.54 -5.75
C GLU A 136 23.36 18.43 -7.18
N LEU A 137 22.12 17.97 -7.32
CA LEU A 137 21.48 17.80 -8.62
C LEU A 137 21.33 19.16 -9.31
N HIS A 138 21.96 19.29 -10.49
CA HIS A 138 21.80 20.45 -11.36
C HIS A 138 20.36 20.53 -11.90
N LEU A 139 19.71 21.67 -11.72
CA LEU A 139 18.38 21.94 -12.26
C LEU A 139 18.44 22.86 -13.47
N ALA A 140 19.13 24.00 -13.34
CA ALA A 140 19.19 25.04 -14.35
C ALA A 140 20.44 25.94 -14.18
N THR A 141 20.71 26.77 -15.19
CA THR A 141 21.78 27.78 -15.20
C THR A 141 21.19 29.13 -15.58
N LEU A 142 21.39 30.14 -14.75
CA LEU A 142 20.97 31.53 -14.98
C LEU A 142 22.09 32.28 -15.71
N ASP A 143 21.72 32.97 -16.80
CA ASP A 143 22.67 33.60 -17.73
C ASP A 143 23.10 35.03 -17.34
N SER A 144 22.42 35.67 -16.38
CA SER A 144 22.67 37.09 -16.05
C SER A 144 22.29 37.42 -14.60
N ASP A 145 22.91 38.46 -14.05
CA ASP A 145 22.62 38.94 -12.69
C ASP A 145 21.18 39.41 -12.47
N SER A 146 20.47 39.79 -13.55
CA SER A 146 19.06 40.18 -13.51
C SER A 146 18.10 39.02 -13.76
N SER A 147 18.60 37.80 -14.03
CA SER A 147 17.76 36.63 -14.22
C SER A 147 17.14 36.21 -12.90
N HIS A 148 15.86 35.85 -12.95
CA HIS A 148 15.08 35.40 -11.81
C HIS A 148 14.31 34.13 -12.20
N LEU A 149 14.44 33.09 -11.40
CA LEU A 149 13.73 31.83 -11.59
C LEU A 149 12.93 31.51 -10.33
N SER A 150 11.62 31.47 -10.50
CA SER A 150 10.67 31.11 -9.44
C SER A 150 9.82 29.93 -9.90
N ILE A 151 9.87 28.86 -9.10
CA ILE A 151 9.20 27.59 -9.38
C ILE A 151 8.49 27.10 -8.12
N GLU A 152 7.24 26.69 -8.25
CA GLU A 152 6.48 25.97 -7.24
C GLU A 152 6.38 24.49 -7.64
N PHE A 153 6.72 23.60 -6.71
CA PHE A 153 6.63 22.15 -6.88
C PHE A 153 5.57 21.59 -5.97
N ASN A 154 4.80 20.63 -6.47
CA ASN A 154 3.90 19.84 -5.64
C ASN A 154 4.43 18.44 -5.46
N VAL A 155 4.53 18.03 -4.21
CA VAL A 155 5.06 16.75 -3.78
C VAL A 155 3.92 15.93 -3.20
N GLU A 156 3.77 14.73 -3.71
CA GLU A 156 2.80 13.76 -3.20
C GLU A 156 3.53 12.47 -2.82
N GLN A 157 2.89 11.72 -1.92
CA GLN A 157 3.28 10.35 -1.64
C GLN A 157 2.43 9.39 -2.45
N GLY A 158 3.05 8.31 -2.91
CA GLY A 158 2.37 7.32 -3.72
C GLY A 158 3.19 6.04 -3.84
N VAL A 159 2.71 5.15 -4.71
CA VAL A 159 3.36 3.89 -5.04
C VAL A 159 3.53 3.76 -6.55
N GLY A 160 4.64 3.16 -6.97
CA GLY A 160 4.88 2.85 -8.38
C GLY A 160 5.10 4.09 -9.24
N TYR A 161 4.33 4.19 -10.32
CA TYR A 161 4.48 5.18 -11.38
C TYR A 161 3.12 5.74 -11.77
N GLN A 162 3.02 7.06 -11.83
CA GLN A 162 1.83 7.75 -12.32
C GLN A 162 2.22 8.65 -13.51
N PRO A 163 1.65 8.42 -14.71
CA PRO A 163 1.90 9.28 -15.86
C PRO A 163 1.23 10.65 -15.67
N ALA A 164 1.83 11.69 -16.24
CA ALA A 164 1.34 13.07 -16.17
C ALA A 164 -0.11 13.26 -16.70
N THR A 165 -0.64 12.33 -17.50
CA THR A 165 -1.92 12.44 -18.20
C THR A 165 -3.13 11.85 -17.44
N GLN A 166 -2.92 11.24 -16.27
CA GLN A 166 -4.00 10.63 -15.49
C GLN A 166 -4.39 11.49 -14.28
N ALA A 167 -5.15 12.55 -14.54
CA ALA A 167 -6.11 13.06 -13.56
C ALA A 167 -7.49 12.78 -14.14
N ASP A 168 -8.15 11.74 -13.61
CA ASP A 168 -9.50 11.32 -14.01
C ASP A 168 -10.51 12.45 -13.83
N GLY A 169 -10.73 13.23 -14.90
CA GLY A 169 -11.96 13.99 -15.16
C GLY A 169 -12.42 15.05 -14.15
N THR A 170 -11.71 15.34 -13.06
CA THR A 170 -12.23 16.18 -11.96
C THR A 170 -11.43 17.42 -11.60
N SER A 171 -10.36 17.74 -12.33
CA SER A 171 -9.85 19.12 -12.40
C SER A 171 -8.80 19.19 -13.49
N ASN A 172 -9.08 19.93 -14.57
CA ASN A 172 -7.97 20.39 -15.39
C ASN A 172 -7.10 21.29 -14.50
N PRO A 173 -5.79 21.05 -14.42
CA PRO A 173 -4.90 21.94 -13.69
C PRO A 173 -5.09 23.38 -14.18
N PRO A 174 -5.03 24.39 -13.28
CA PRO A 174 -5.08 25.78 -13.68
C PRO A 174 -4.02 26.09 -14.75
N VAL A 175 -4.33 27.05 -15.62
CA VAL A 175 -3.39 27.49 -16.67
C VAL A 175 -2.03 27.85 -16.06
N GLY A 176 -0.94 27.29 -16.63
CA GLY A 176 0.43 27.49 -16.16
C GLY A 176 0.96 26.40 -15.21
N VAL A 177 0.16 25.38 -14.88
CA VAL A 177 0.63 24.18 -14.17
C VAL A 177 1.04 23.11 -15.19
N LEU A 178 2.29 22.66 -15.07
CA LEU A 178 2.91 21.67 -15.94
C LEU A 178 2.94 20.31 -15.20
N PRO A 179 2.15 19.32 -15.62
CA PRO A 179 2.17 18.01 -14.99
C PRO A 179 3.47 17.27 -15.33
N VAL A 180 3.97 16.48 -14.39
CA VAL A 180 5.19 15.68 -14.53
C VAL A 180 4.89 14.25 -14.15
N ASP A 181 5.48 13.28 -14.85
CA ASP A 181 5.31 11.90 -14.43
C ASP A 181 5.95 11.66 -13.06
N ALA A 182 5.15 11.15 -12.13
CA ALA A 182 5.57 10.88 -10.78
C ALA A 182 6.14 9.45 -10.68
N VAL A 183 7.42 9.35 -10.31
CA VAL A 183 8.10 8.08 -10.03
C VAL A 183 8.27 7.97 -8.52
N PHE A 184 7.33 7.31 -7.86
CA PHE A 184 7.32 7.16 -6.40
C PHE A 184 8.26 6.06 -5.91
N SER A 185 8.68 5.14 -6.79
CA SER A 185 9.48 3.97 -6.37
C SER A 185 10.93 4.37 -5.99
N PRO A 186 11.33 4.16 -4.71
CA PRO A 186 12.68 4.48 -4.24
C PRO A 186 13.70 3.36 -4.53
N VAL A 187 13.22 2.16 -4.89
CA VAL A 187 14.06 1.00 -5.18
C VAL A 187 14.39 0.96 -6.68
N ARG A 188 15.68 0.98 -7.01
CA ARG A 188 16.17 1.00 -8.39
C ARG A 188 16.40 -0.40 -8.95
N LYS A 189 16.89 -1.30 -8.11
CA LYS A 189 17.26 -2.65 -8.53
C LYS A 189 17.15 -3.60 -7.36
N VAL A 190 16.71 -4.83 -7.66
CA VAL A 190 16.70 -5.94 -6.73
C VAL A 190 17.17 -7.20 -7.44
N ASN A 191 18.16 -7.85 -6.84
CA ASN A 191 18.65 -9.17 -7.23
C ASN A 191 18.46 -10.14 -6.06
N TYR A 192 18.26 -11.41 -6.38
CA TYR A 192 18.35 -12.47 -5.39
C TYR A 192 19.06 -13.69 -5.99
N ASN A 193 19.77 -14.43 -5.13
CA ASN A 193 20.41 -15.69 -5.45
C ASN A 193 19.99 -16.73 -4.42
N VAL A 194 19.76 -17.97 -4.86
CA VAL A 194 19.45 -19.09 -3.97
C VAL A 194 20.58 -20.10 -4.05
N GLU A 195 21.26 -20.31 -2.93
CA GLU A 195 22.38 -21.23 -2.79
C GLU A 195 22.00 -22.42 -1.91
N ARG A 196 22.67 -23.55 -2.06
CA ARG A 196 22.47 -24.69 -1.15
C ARG A 196 23.32 -24.50 0.10
N THR A 197 22.74 -24.74 1.27
CA THR A 197 23.43 -24.67 2.56
C THR A 197 23.38 -26.01 3.26
N ARG A 198 24.44 -26.34 4.01
CA ARG A 198 24.55 -27.58 4.78
C ARG A 198 24.32 -27.28 6.25
N VAL A 199 23.37 -27.98 6.86
CA VAL A 199 23.11 -27.90 8.30
C VAL A 199 23.37 -29.27 8.92
N GLY A 200 24.46 -29.37 9.68
CA GLY A 200 24.91 -30.64 10.25
C GLY A 200 25.18 -31.71 9.18
N GLN A 201 24.37 -32.76 9.15
CA GLN A 201 24.46 -33.84 8.17
C GLN A 201 23.55 -33.66 6.94
N VAL A 202 22.62 -32.70 6.99
CA VAL A 202 21.61 -32.46 5.96
C VAL A 202 22.09 -31.37 5.00
N THR A 203 22.02 -31.62 3.68
CA THR A 203 22.62 -30.76 2.63
C THR A 203 21.61 -30.15 1.66
N ASP A 204 20.32 -30.35 1.87
CA ASP A 204 19.25 -29.92 0.96
C ASP A 204 18.57 -28.61 1.39
N TYR A 205 19.02 -27.99 2.48
CA TYR A 205 18.61 -26.64 2.85
C TYR A 205 19.10 -25.61 1.84
N GLU A 206 18.38 -24.49 1.78
CA GLU A 206 18.66 -23.35 0.92
C GLU A 206 19.06 -22.14 1.75
N ARG A 207 19.85 -21.26 1.13
CA ARG A 207 20.21 -19.93 1.58
C ARG A 207 19.74 -18.94 0.52
N LEU A 208 18.90 -18.01 0.91
CA LEU A 208 18.49 -16.89 0.06
C LEU A 208 19.41 -15.71 0.32
N ILE A 209 20.05 -15.18 -0.71
CA ILE A 209 20.82 -13.93 -0.65
C ILE A 209 20.06 -12.90 -1.48
N MET A 210 19.71 -11.77 -0.88
CA MET A 210 19.01 -10.66 -1.52
C MET A 210 19.90 -9.42 -1.53
N GLU A 211 19.96 -8.76 -2.68
CA GLU A 211 20.72 -7.53 -2.90
C GLU A 211 19.77 -6.45 -3.42
N VAL A 212 19.73 -5.31 -2.74
CA VAL A 212 18.79 -4.21 -3.02
C VAL A 212 19.57 -2.91 -3.18
N TRP A 213 19.23 -2.16 -4.23
CA TRP A 213 19.77 -0.82 -4.49
C TRP A 213 18.62 0.21 -4.44
N THR A 214 18.77 1.22 -3.60
CA THR A 214 17.82 2.34 -3.44
C THR A 214 18.44 3.64 -3.95
N ASP A 215 17.63 4.68 -4.10
CA ASP A 215 18.11 6.03 -4.45
C ASP A 215 18.41 6.92 -3.23
N GLY A 216 18.54 6.32 -2.04
CA GLY A 216 18.88 6.99 -0.79
C GLY A 216 17.69 7.60 -0.05
N THR A 217 16.51 7.69 -0.67
CA THR A 217 15.30 8.16 0.03
C THR A 217 14.89 7.23 1.18
N ILE A 218 15.07 5.93 0.99
CA ILE A 218 14.92 4.89 2.02
C ILE A 218 16.19 4.05 2.09
N ARG A 219 16.53 3.57 3.29
CA ARG A 219 17.63 2.63 3.47
C ARG A 219 17.27 1.27 2.89
N ALA A 220 18.22 0.59 2.26
CA ALA A 220 17.94 -0.69 1.60
C ALA A 220 17.40 -1.78 2.55
N VAL A 221 17.89 -1.85 3.80
CA VAL A 221 17.41 -2.82 4.80
C VAL A 221 15.97 -2.51 5.25
N GLU A 222 15.66 -1.23 5.41
CA GLU A 222 14.33 -0.75 5.78
C GLU A 222 13.31 -1.04 4.65
N ALA A 223 13.71 -0.84 3.39
CA ALA A 223 12.88 -1.21 2.25
C ALA A 223 12.54 -2.71 2.23
N ILE A 224 13.50 -3.58 2.58
CA ILE A 224 13.27 -5.04 2.69
C ILE A 224 12.25 -5.33 3.79
N GLN A 225 12.36 -4.66 4.94
CA GLN A 225 11.42 -4.82 6.05
C GLN A 225 10.00 -4.41 5.65
N LEU A 226 9.83 -3.20 5.09
CA LEU A 226 8.52 -2.72 4.62
C LEU A 226 7.91 -3.65 3.56
N ALA A 227 8.73 -4.16 2.64
CA ALA A 227 8.26 -5.12 1.64
C ALA A 227 7.80 -6.44 2.26
N ALA A 228 8.48 -6.92 3.30
CA ALA A 228 8.09 -8.12 4.03
C ALA A 228 6.78 -7.91 4.81
N GLU A 229 6.63 -6.78 5.50
CA GLU A 229 5.38 -6.40 6.19
C GLU A 229 4.20 -6.32 5.22
N ASN A 230 4.40 -5.68 4.07
CA ASN A 230 3.39 -5.60 3.03
C ASN A 230 3.00 -7.00 2.50
N LEU A 231 3.97 -7.89 2.31
CA LEU A 231 3.72 -9.28 1.90
C LEU A 231 2.92 -10.06 2.95
N VAL A 232 3.24 -9.90 4.23
CA VAL A 232 2.53 -10.54 5.34
C VAL A 232 1.09 -10.05 5.40
N ASN A 233 0.85 -8.74 5.26
CA ASN A 233 -0.50 -8.17 5.26
C ASN A 233 -1.37 -8.76 4.14
N HIS A 234 -0.81 -8.96 2.94
CA HIS A 234 -1.53 -9.62 1.85
C HIS A 234 -1.78 -11.10 2.14
N PHE A 235 -0.80 -11.84 2.67
CA PHE A 235 -0.98 -13.26 3.02
C PHE A 235 -1.94 -13.47 4.19
N PHE A 236 -2.08 -12.48 5.09
CA PHE A 236 -3.02 -12.54 6.20
C PHE A 236 -4.46 -12.71 5.71
N LEU A 237 -4.84 -12.07 4.60
CA LEU A 237 -6.15 -12.26 3.96
C LEU A 237 -6.39 -13.73 3.57
N PHE A 238 -5.38 -14.39 3.01
CA PHE A 238 -5.45 -15.81 2.63
C PHE A 238 -5.52 -16.72 3.85
N SER A 239 -4.80 -16.41 4.93
CA SER A 239 -4.87 -17.20 6.17
C SER A 239 -6.26 -17.20 6.82
N ASN A 240 -7.07 -16.18 6.52
CA ASN A 240 -8.42 -16.00 7.06
C ASN A 240 -9.54 -16.38 6.06
N LEU A 241 -9.23 -17.04 4.94
CA LEU A 241 -10.21 -17.41 3.90
C LEU A 241 -11.45 -18.16 4.45
N ASN A 242 -11.27 -19.07 5.41
CA ASN A 242 -12.37 -19.85 5.98
C ASN A 242 -13.27 -19.05 6.94
N ARG A 243 -12.85 -17.86 7.36
CA ARG A 243 -13.69 -16.97 8.18
C ARG A 243 -14.65 -16.12 7.36
N VAL A 244 -14.33 -15.91 6.07
CA VAL A 244 -15.16 -15.13 5.14
C VAL A 244 -16.29 -15.99 4.57
N ALA A 245 -16.16 -17.32 4.54
CA ALA A 245 -17.20 -18.22 4.04
C ALA A 245 -18.39 -18.44 5.02
N GLU A 246 -18.27 -18.02 6.28
CA GLU A 246 -19.39 -17.96 7.24
C GLU A 246 -20.05 -16.57 7.20
N GLU A 247 -20.42 -16.11 6.01
CA GLU A 247 -21.19 -14.88 5.80
C GLU A 247 -22.64 -15.05 6.30
N GLY A 248 -22.79 -14.86 7.60
CA GLY A 248 -24.04 -14.64 8.33
C GLY A 248 -23.82 -13.95 9.67
N LEU A 249 -22.57 -13.72 10.07
CA LEU A 249 -22.19 -12.92 11.22
C LEU A 249 -21.23 -11.83 10.70
N GLU A 250 -21.70 -10.59 10.62
CA GLU A 250 -20.82 -9.44 10.50
C GLU A 250 -19.77 -9.51 11.62
N ARG A 251 -18.56 -9.91 11.26
CA ARG A 251 -17.38 -9.77 12.13
C ARG A 251 -16.39 -8.90 11.38
N VAL A 252 -16.14 -7.74 11.98
CA VAL A 252 -15.25 -6.70 11.46
C VAL A 252 -13.84 -7.29 11.22
N PRO A 253 -13.17 -6.97 10.11
CA PRO A 253 -11.82 -7.45 9.84
C PRO A 253 -10.88 -7.06 11.00
N LEU A 254 -10.14 -8.05 11.53
CA LEU A 254 -9.12 -7.80 12.55
C LEU A 254 -7.99 -6.93 11.95
N VAL A 255 -8.04 -5.63 12.20
CA VAL A 255 -6.93 -4.69 12.00
C VAL A 255 -5.99 -4.77 13.20
N VAL A 256 -5.41 -5.95 13.44
CA VAL A 256 -4.43 -6.13 14.53
C VAL A 256 -3.08 -6.46 13.89
N SER A 257 -2.04 -5.67 14.23
CA SER A 257 -0.68 -5.91 13.76
C SER A 257 -0.24 -7.35 14.07
N PRO A 258 0.45 -8.05 13.13
CA PRO A 258 0.95 -9.41 13.34
C PRO A 258 1.78 -9.59 14.63
N GLU A 259 2.44 -8.53 15.10
CA GLU A 259 3.24 -8.52 16.33
C GLU A 259 2.37 -8.67 17.59
N ILE A 260 1.23 -7.98 17.62
CA ILE A 260 0.30 -8.04 18.76
C ILE A 260 -0.39 -9.41 18.78
N TYR A 261 -0.78 -9.91 17.61
CA TYR A 261 -1.44 -11.21 17.48
C TYR A 261 -0.57 -12.37 18.02
N GLN A 262 0.76 -12.31 17.82
CA GLN A 262 1.69 -13.34 18.29
C GLN A 262 2.19 -13.13 19.73
N THR A 263 1.79 -12.04 20.39
CA THR A 263 2.24 -11.72 21.75
C THR A 263 1.69 -12.74 22.75
N PRO A 264 2.54 -13.31 23.63
CA PRO A 264 2.08 -14.20 24.71
C PRO A 264 1.22 -13.44 25.72
N ILE A 265 0.17 -14.10 26.23
CA ILE A 265 -0.73 -13.49 27.24
C ILE A 265 -0.02 -13.12 28.56
N GLU A 266 1.17 -13.67 28.78
CA GLU A 266 2.01 -13.35 29.94
C GLU A 266 2.55 -11.92 29.91
N LYS A 267 2.66 -11.33 28.71
CA LYS A 267 3.13 -9.95 28.55
C LYS A 267 2.03 -8.90 28.76
N LEU A 268 0.75 -9.31 28.80
CA LEU A 268 -0.41 -8.41 28.96
C LEU A 268 -0.63 -7.91 30.40
N GLU A 269 0.31 -8.15 31.32
CA GLU A 269 0.23 -7.76 32.75
C GLU A 269 -1.14 -8.02 33.42
N LEU A 270 -1.79 -9.13 33.05
CA LEU A 270 -3.09 -9.54 33.59
C LEU A 270 -2.97 -9.99 35.05
N SER A 271 -4.05 -9.89 35.82
CA SER A 271 -4.09 -10.43 37.17
C SER A 271 -3.73 -11.93 37.18
N PRO A 272 -3.11 -12.42 38.29
CA PRO A 272 -2.79 -13.84 38.43
C PRO A 272 -4.02 -14.75 38.28
N ARG A 273 -5.22 -14.24 38.52
CA ARG A 273 -6.46 -15.00 38.34
C ARG A 273 -6.81 -15.14 36.86
N THR A 274 -6.88 -14.03 36.13
CA THR A 274 -7.25 -13.98 34.71
C THR A 274 -6.24 -14.75 33.85
N LEU A 275 -4.94 -14.55 34.11
CA LEU A 275 -3.86 -15.27 33.42
C LEU A 275 -3.92 -16.79 33.65
N ASN A 276 -4.19 -17.24 34.88
CA ASN A 276 -4.29 -18.67 35.19
C ASN A 276 -5.56 -19.32 34.62
N CYS A 277 -6.65 -18.56 34.49
CA CYS A 277 -7.86 -19.04 33.82
C CYS A 277 -7.60 -19.29 32.33
N LEU A 278 -6.98 -18.32 31.64
CA LEU A 278 -6.64 -18.43 30.21
C LEU A 278 -5.62 -19.54 29.94
N LYS A 279 -4.57 -19.66 30.77
CA LYS A 279 -3.59 -20.77 30.64
C LYS A 279 -4.21 -22.16 30.80
N ARG A 280 -5.21 -22.29 31.68
CA ARG A 280 -5.90 -23.57 31.91
C ARG A 280 -6.86 -23.95 30.78
N SER A 281 -7.36 -22.97 30.03
CA SER A 281 -8.13 -23.20 28.81
C SER A 281 -7.25 -23.34 27.56
N HIS A 282 -5.94 -23.55 27.73
CA HIS A 282 -4.96 -23.66 26.65
C HIS A 282 -4.83 -22.40 25.77
N ILE A 283 -5.24 -21.24 26.30
CA ILE A 283 -5.08 -19.95 25.64
C ILE A 283 -3.75 -19.37 26.12
N SER A 284 -2.82 -19.17 25.19
CA SER A 284 -1.42 -18.79 25.45
C SER A 284 -0.99 -17.53 24.70
N LYS A 285 -1.72 -17.15 23.64
CA LYS A 285 -1.43 -15.98 22.81
C LYS A 285 -2.61 -15.01 22.76
N VAL A 286 -2.32 -13.73 22.51
CA VAL A 286 -3.32 -12.69 22.29
C VAL A 286 -4.24 -13.05 21.12
N GLY A 287 -3.69 -13.56 20.02
CA GLY A 287 -4.49 -13.97 18.86
C GLY A 287 -5.59 -14.98 19.23
N GLU A 288 -5.28 -15.99 20.05
CA GLU A 288 -6.25 -17.00 20.49
C GLU A 288 -7.39 -16.41 21.33
N VAL A 289 -7.13 -15.34 22.09
CA VAL A 289 -8.16 -14.62 22.84
C VAL A 289 -9.09 -13.86 21.90
N LEU A 290 -8.54 -13.18 20.89
CA LEU A 290 -9.30 -12.38 19.92
C LEU A 290 -10.18 -13.20 18.99
N GLU A 291 -9.91 -14.50 18.88
CA GLU A 291 -10.69 -15.43 18.07
C GLU A 291 -11.90 -16.01 18.81
N MET A 292 -11.94 -15.88 20.13
CA MET A 292 -13.03 -16.32 20.97
C MET A 292 -14.01 -15.17 21.22
N SER A 293 -15.29 -15.49 21.26
CA SER A 293 -16.33 -14.53 21.65
C SER A 293 -16.38 -14.30 23.16
N ASP A 294 -16.90 -13.14 23.59
CA ASP A 294 -17.09 -12.79 25.00
C ASP A 294 -17.89 -13.88 25.76
N ASP A 295 -18.90 -14.46 25.12
CA ASP A 295 -19.71 -15.55 25.66
C ASP A 295 -18.94 -16.87 25.83
N GLU A 296 -17.94 -17.12 24.98
CA GLU A 296 -17.07 -18.30 25.09
C GLU A 296 -16.01 -18.10 26.18
N LEU A 297 -15.50 -16.88 26.34
CA LEU A 297 -14.59 -16.53 27.42
C LEU A 297 -15.28 -16.64 28.79
N LEU A 298 -16.55 -16.23 28.90
CA LEU A 298 -17.35 -16.37 30.13
C LEU A 298 -17.66 -17.82 30.51
N LYS A 299 -17.63 -18.77 29.56
CA LYS A 299 -17.80 -20.21 29.83
C LYS A 299 -16.55 -20.85 30.45
N ILE A 300 -15.41 -20.17 30.44
CA ILE A 300 -14.17 -20.69 31.03
C ILE A 300 -14.33 -20.77 32.55
N ARG A 301 -13.94 -21.93 33.11
CA ARG A 301 -14.09 -22.20 34.54
C ARG A 301 -13.36 -21.15 35.39
N ASN A 302 -14.12 -20.44 36.23
CA ASN A 302 -13.68 -19.35 37.11
C ASN A 302 -13.27 -18.05 36.38
N PHE A 303 -13.48 -17.96 35.08
CA PHE A 303 -13.48 -16.70 34.33
C PHE A 303 -14.83 -16.03 34.53
N GLY A 304 -14.85 -14.71 34.72
CA GLY A 304 -16.08 -13.97 35.01
C GLY A 304 -15.97 -12.54 34.52
N GLU A 305 -17.05 -11.78 34.66
CA GLU A 305 -17.19 -10.41 34.11
C GLU A 305 -16.02 -9.49 34.47
N LYS A 306 -15.51 -9.56 35.70
CA LYS A 306 -14.35 -8.76 36.14
C LYS A 306 -13.04 -9.11 35.40
N SER A 307 -12.85 -10.39 35.07
CA SER A 307 -11.70 -10.85 34.29
C SER A 307 -11.84 -10.48 32.81
N LEU A 308 -13.06 -10.40 32.30
CA LEU A 308 -13.35 -9.99 30.93
C LEU A 308 -13.09 -8.48 30.76
N VAL A 309 -13.57 -7.65 31.69
CA VAL A 309 -13.30 -6.21 31.68
C VAL A 309 -11.80 -5.93 31.79
N GLU A 310 -11.10 -6.60 32.71
CA GLU A 310 -9.63 -6.48 32.85
C GLU A 310 -8.89 -6.86 31.57
N LEU A 311 -9.32 -7.94 30.91
CA LEU A 311 -8.74 -8.39 29.65
C LEU A 311 -8.96 -7.37 28.53
N LYS A 312 -10.17 -6.81 28.41
CA LYS A 312 -10.50 -5.77 27.42
C LYS A 312 -9.71 -4.49 27.63
N GLU A 313 -9.60 -4.02 28.88
CA GLU A 313 -8.80 -2.83 29.22
C GLU A 313 -7.33 -3.01 28.85
N LYS A 314 -6.75 -4.18 29.14
CA LYS A 314 -5.35 -4.49 28.79
C LYS A 314 -5.14 -4.70 27.30
N LEU A 315 -6.10 -5.30 26.60
CA LEU A 315 -6.05 -5.40 25.14
C LEU A 315 -6.09 -4.00 24.49
N ALA A 316 -6.94 -3.10 24.98
CA ALA A 316 -7.02 -1.71 24.52
C ALA A 316 -5.73 -0.94 24.78
N GLU A 317 -5.09 -1.12 25.95
CA GLU A 317 -3.79 -0.51 26.28
C GLU A 317 -2.67 -0.96 25.32
N HIS A 318 -2.75 -2.21 24.83
CA HIS A 318 -1.82 -2.77 23.85
C HIS A 318 -2.20 -2.49 22.38
N GLY A 319 -3.14 -1.57 22.13
CA GLY A 319 -3.53 -1.15 20.79
C GLY A 319 -4.53 -2.07 20.11
N VAL A 320 -5.12 -3.02 20.84
CA VAL A 320 -6.28 -3.81 20.39
C VAL A 320 -7.53 -3.11 20.90
N THR A 321 -8.00 -2.11 20.15
CA THR A 321 -9.25 -1.42 20.49
C THR A 321 -10.42 -2.37 20.32
N ASP A 322 -11.26 -2.48 21.35
CA ASP A 322 -12.47 -3.29 21.34
C ASP A 322 -13.40 -2.82 20.19
N LEU A 323 -13.78 -3.75 19.32
CA LEU A 323 -14.76 -3.57 18.25
C LEU A 323 -16.16 -3.88 18.79
N GLY A 324 -16.59 -3.13 19.79
CA GLY A 324 -17.87 -3.38 20.44
C GLY A 324 -18.21 -2.36 21.51
N ASP A 325 -18.45 -1.10 21.11
CA ASP A 325 -19.41 -0.18 21.76
C ASP A 325 -19.57 1.11 20.92
N PHE A 326 -20.27 1.00 19.79
CA PHE A 326 -20.97 2.14 19.17
C PHE A 326 -22.49 1.98 19.28
N ALA A 327 -22.96 1.46 20.40
CA ALA A 327 -24.37 1.45 20.76
C ALA A 327 -24.60 2.13 22.12
N ALA A 328 -24.20 3.40 22.24
CA ALA A 328 -24.72 4.32 23.26
C ALA A 328 -24.50 5.79 22.88
N GLY A 329 -24.77 6.15 21.63
CA GLY A 329 -25.08 7.53 21.25
C GLY A 329 -26.59 7.71 21.34
N SER A 330 -27.06 8.30 22.43
CA SER A 330 -28.46 8.71 22.61
C SER A 330 -28.89 9.62 21.45
N VAL A 331 -29.67 9.08 20.52
CA VAL A 331 -30.55 9.89 19.69
C VAL A 331 -31.68 10.35 20.62
N PRO A 332 -31.89 11.67 20.84
CA PRO A 332 -33.07 12.12 21.56
C PRO A 332 -34.30 11.65 20.79
N ASP A 333 -35.26 11.06 21.50
CA ASP A 333 -36.55 10.64 20.97
C ASP A 333 -37.30 11.91 20.52
N ILE A 334 -37.22 12.23 19.22
CA ILE A 334 -37.94 13.37 18.65
C ILE A 334 -39.39 12.92 18.51
N SER A 335 -40.26 13.57 19.26
CA SER A 335 -41.69 13.28 19.24
C SER A 335 -42.30 13.69 17.88
N PRO A 336 -43.41 13.07 17.43
CA PRO A 336 -44.03 13.38 16.14
C PRO A 336 -44.53 14.83 16.01
N GLU A 337 -44.52 15.60 17.10
CA GLU A 337 -44.90 17.00 17.14
C GLU A 337 -43.74 17.94 16.72
N ASP A 338 -42.48 17.54 16.91
CA ASP A 338 -41.30 18.36 16.63
C ASP A 338 -40.86 18.34 15.13
N LEU A 339 -41.39 17.40 14.34
CA LEU A 339 -41.19 17.34 12.88
C LEU A 339 -42.02 18.39 12.13
N GLY A 340 -43.04 18.96 12.78
CA GLY A 340 -43.90 20.01 12.20
C GLY A 340 -43.29 21.41 12.22
N GLU A 341 -42.30 21.68 13.08
CA GLU A 341 -41.67 23.01 13.20
C GLU A 341 -40.46 23.20 12.28
N LEU A 342 -39.92 22.12 11.68
CA LEU A 342 -38.78 22.19 10.76
C LEU A 342 -39.21 22.35 9.28
N MET A 343 -40.51 22.26 9.00
CA MET A 343 -41.10 22.47 7.67
C MET A 343 -42.19 23.54 7.72
N GLY A 344 -41.78 24.80 7.57
CA GLY A 344 -42.62 25.95 7.27
C GLY A 344 -41.92 27.23 7.76
N ASP A 345 -41.71 28.28 6.98
CA ASP A 345 -42.07 28.64 5.62
C ASP A 345 -40.98 29.63 5.20
N GLU A 346 -40.34 29.47 4.04
CA GLU A 346 -39.88 30.62 3.26
C GLU A 346 -39.64 30.20 1.81
N GLN A 347 -40.36 30.90 0.95
CA GLN A 347 -40.53 30.71 -0.49
C GLN A 347 -39.31 31.23 -1.25
N GLU A 348 -38.83 30.50 -2.26
CA GLU A 348 -38.34 31.11 -3.51
C GLU A 348 -38.74 30.24 -4.71
N GLU A 349 -39.25 30.92 -5.73
CA GLU A 349 -39.95 30.43 -6.91
C GLU A 349 -39.05 29.65 -7.88
N PHE A 350 -39.55 28.53 -8.43
CA PHE A 350 -39.15 28.10 -9.79
C PHE A 350 -40.37 27.65 -10.60
N ASP A 351 -40.45 28.30 -11.76
CA ASP A 351 -41.53 28.33 -12.74
C ASP A 351 -41.77 26.96 -13.41
N SER A 352 -43.04 26.65 -13.70
CA SER A 352 -43.45 25.42 -14.38
C SER A 352 -43.68 25.66 -15.86
N PRO A 353 -43.22 24.78 -16.78
CA PRO A 353 -43.88 24.62 -18.06
C PRO A 353 -44.56 23.25 -18.13
N ALA A 354 -45.87 23.27 -17.93
CA ALA A 354 -46.76 22.27 -18.48
C ALA A 354 -47.04 22.64 -19.95
N ASP A 355 -46.40 21.94 -20.89
CA ASP A 355 -46.97 21.70 -22.21
C ASP A 355 -46.21 20.55 -22.91
N ALA A 356 -46.79 19.36 -22.92
CA ALA A 356 -46.31 18.23 -23.72
C ALA A 356 -47.39 17.87 -24.75
N PRO A 357 -47.20 18.19 -26.05
CA PRO A 357 -48.10 17.73 -27.10
C PRO A 357 -47.76 16.29 -27.51
N GLY A 358 -48.82 15.55 -27.83
CA GLY A 358 -48.85 14.11 -28.01
C GLY A 358 -47.99 13.52 -29.13
N MET A 359 -47.61 12.26 -28.92
CA MET A 359 -46.99 11.40 -29.91
C MET A 359 -48.11 10.66 -30.67
N PHE A 360 -48.28 11.00 -31.96
CA PHE A 360 -49.10 10.27 -32.91
C PHE A 360 -48.41 8.94 -33.27
N ILE A 361 -49.21 7.87 -33.29
CA ILE A 361 -48.88 6.57 -33.86
C ILE A 361 -49.17 6.67 -35.36
N GLU A 362 -48.19 6.33 -36.21
CA GLU A 362 -48.43 6.03 -37.61
C GLU A 362 -47.85 4.63 -37.90
N GLU A 363 -48.75 3.73 -38.29
CA GLU A 363 -48.47 2.41 -38.84
C GLU A 363 -47.80 2.56 -40.20
N THR A 364 -46.83 1.71 -40.52
CA THR A 364 -46.60 1.26 -41.90
C THR A 364 -45.86 -0.08 -41.92
N GLU A 365 -46.66 -1.08 -42.27
CA GLU A 365 -46.43 -2.31 -43.03
C GLU A 365 -45.05 -2.97 -43.14
N GLU A 366 -45.12 -4.29 -42.93
CA GLU A 366 -44.16 -5.34 -43.26
C GLU A 366 -43.76 -5.35 -44.74
N ASP A 367 -42.50 -5.68 -45.01
CA ASP A 367 -42.17 -6.58 -46.12
C ASP A 367 -40.93 -7.42 -45.76
N ALA A 368 -41.11 -8.72 -45.86
CA ALA A 368 -40.10 -9.75 -45.70
C ALA A 368 -39.34 -9.97 -47.02
N ALA A 369 -38.05 -10.29 -46.94
CA ALA A 369 -37.39 -11.33 -47.75
C ALA A 369 -35.88 -11.42 -47.45
N ASP A 370 -35.48 -12.64 -47.09
CA ASP A 370 -34.33 -13.42 -47.59
C ASP A 370 -32.92 -12.85 -47.65
N GLY A 371 -31.98 -13.66 -47.14
CA GLY A 371 -30.79 -13.99 -47.94
C GLY A 371 -29.46 -14.10 -47.21
N ASP A 372 -29.11 -15.36 -46.90
CA ASP A 372 -27.77 -15.96 -46.94
C ASP A 372 -26.58 -15.40 -46.13
N ASP A 373 -26.15 -16.23 -45.18
CA ASP A 373 -24.88 -16.96 -45.19
C ASP A 373 -23.66 -16.32 -45.87
N ASN A 374 -22.58 -16.14 -45.10
CA ASN A 374 -21.30 -16.74 -45.52
C ASN A 374 -20.32 -16.92 -44.36
N ASP A 375 -19.92 -18.18 -44.24
CA ASP A 375 -18.79 -18.72 -43.49
C ASP A 375 -17.46 -18.06 -43.89
N TYR A 376 -16.59 -17.82 -42.91
CA TYR A 376 -15.15 -17.66 -43.15
C TYR A 376 -14.46 -18.99 -42.88
N GLN A 377 -14.12 -19.68 -43.98
CA GLN A 377 -13.23 -20.82 -44.00
C GLN A 377 -11.78 -20.40 -43.65
N SER A 378 -11.15 -21.27 -42.87
CA SER A 378 -9.72 -21.37 -42.65
C SER A 378 -9.03 -21.99 -43.87
N ASP A 379 -8.07 -21.29 -44.46
CA ASP A 379 -7.13 -21.86 -45.42
C ASP A 379 -5.82 -22.24 -44.70
N GLU A 380 -5.53 -23.53 -44.73
CA GLU A 380 -4.19 -24.11 -44.74
C GLU A 380 -3.55 -23.85 -46.11
N ASP A 381 -2.22 -23.63 -46.14
CA ASP A 381 -1.24 -24.12 -47.14
C ASP A 381 0.12 -23.45 -46.83
N GLU A 382 1.09 -24.20 -46.31
CA GLU A 382 2.23 -24.82 -47.04
C GLU A 382 3.32 -23.83 -47.49
N GLU A 383 4.43 -23.79 -46.75
CA GLU A 383 5.80 -24.13 -47.22
C GLU A 383 6.77 -24.36 -46.04
#